data_AF-A0A6I3HPW4-F1
#
_entry.id   AF-A0A6I3HPW4-F1
#
_cell.length_a   1.000
_cell.length_b   1.000
_cell.length_c   1.000
_cell.angle_alpha   90.00
_cell.angle_beta   90.00
_cell.angle_gamma   90.00
#
_symmetry.space_group_name_H-M   'P 1'
#
loop_
_entity.id
_entity.type
_entity.pdbx_description
1 polymer ?
#
loop_
_entity_poly.entity_id
_entity_poly.type
_entity_poly.pdbx_seq_one_letter_code
_entity_poly.pdbx_strand_id
1 'polypeptide(L)'
;MTAAAGEQSGARTRKPTARQLGSTVCALLFFVTFTLGVTSIWTRMTVFDSARFAERAERVLDSQAVRSKLADEITDAIINTGPSNLASFRTIIRSTLDPILQTPAFRSIFRRALDTSHDYLFTQSGNTQVINLSESLNVLSGSLQATNPDLATSIPTGTNELLVKIGDQTRGLGLWRIAERLTLAGAGLLLAAGLFAFGTIALGTNRHRSTFALGISAAFSGIVMFVLATIAPIIAGSYANDPDTQRAFVSATEFFVSDYRLYSIWIVGIGVVLCAFGTATAPHGEAVTVRSVIDRLRSAIDRHKPTSQRGQIVHAILLMVIGFIIVIERETVIPLLVIVVGAVLAYVGASQLLSIVGRRSTVTTRSAVLSDVKEVQLNNPTMRVALMVAALLITIGAGAWFTTSDARSQTAANEQRKCNGFSELCDKPLNEVAFLGAHNAMSTAADPGWLFYEQTKSIPAQLDFGVRALLVKTHYGIPTTVNITGANAVIT
;
A
#
# COMPACT_ATOMS: atom_id res chain seq x y z
N MET A 1 -62.08 -39.71 20.95
CA MET A 1 -61.84 -38.36 21.52
C MET A 1 -60.58 -38.44 22.36
N THR A 2 -59.43 -38.15 21.78
CA THR A 2 -58.13 -38.11 22.45
C THR A 2 -57.47 -36.79 22.05
N ALA A 3 -57.51 -35.82 22.97
CA ALA A 3 -56.90 -34.52 22.80
C ALA A 3 -55.39 -34.64 23.04
N ALA A 4 -54.60 -34.48 21.98
CA ALA A 4 -53.16 -34.30 22.08
C ALA A 4 -52.87 -32.87 22.53
N ALA A 5 -52.33 -32.72 23.74
CA ALA A 5 -51.80 -31.46 24.24
C ALA A 5 -50.49 -31.13 23.49
N GLY A 6 -50.54 -30.13 22.62
CA GLY A 6 -49.36 -29.57 21.99
C GLY A 6 -48.66 -28.61 22.95
N GLU A 7 -47.52 -29.01 23.49
CA GLU A 7 -46.57 -28.09 24.12
C GLU A 7 -45.90 -27.23 23.04
N GLN A 8 -46.48 -26.06 22.78
CA GLN A 8 -45.78 -24.98 22.10
C GLN A 8 -44.74 -24.40 23.07
N SER A 9 -43.49 -24.86 22.94
CA SER A 9 -42.32 -24.23 23.57
C SER A 9 -42.09 -22.86 22.94
N GLY A 10 -42.79 -21.84 23.45
CA GLY A 10 -42.56 -20.44 23.13
C GLY A 10 -41.13 -20.04 23.47
N ALA A 11 -40.33 -19.73 22.45
CA ALA A 11 -39.00 -19.16 22.60
C ALA A 11 -39.09 -17.77 23.25
N ARG A 12 -39.13 -17.72 24.59
CA ARG A 12 -38.94 -16.48 25.36
C ARG A 12 -37.55 -15.94 25.03
N THR A 13 -37.49 -14.86 24.24
CA THR A 13 -36.29 -14.04 24.05
C THR A 13 -35.88 -13.46 25.41
N ARG A 14 -35.02 -14.17 26.15
CA ARG A 14 -34.45 -13.67 27.41
C ARG A 14 -33.75 -12.35 27.13
N LYS A 15 -34.20 -11.28 27.81
CA LYS A 15 -33.54 -9.97 27.77
C LYS A 15 -32.05 -10.16 28.11
N PRO A 16 -31.12 -9.54 27.36
CA PRO A 16 -29.70 -9.66 27.64
C PRO A 16 -29.43 -9.17 29.06
N THR A 17 -28.62 -9.92 29.81
CA THR A 17 -28.21 -9.49 31.15
C THR A 17 -27.31 -8.25 31.02
N ALA A 18 -27.31 -7.36 32.03
CA ALA A 18 -26.48 -6.15 32.01
C ALA A 18 -24.99 -6.43 31.70
N ARG A 19 -24.49 -7.59 32.13
CA ARG A 19 -23.14 -8.10 31.81
C ARG A 19 -22.94 -8.42 30.32
N GLN A 20 -23.93 -9.00 29.65
CA GLN A 20 -23.88 -9.28 28.21
C GLN A 20 -23.92 -7.99 27.39
N LEU A 21 -24.73 -7.02 27.83
CA LEU A 21 -24.75 -5.69 27.22
C LEU A 21 -23.38 -5.01 27.37
N GLY A 22 -22.80 -5.03 28.58
CA GLY A 22 -21.46 -4.49 28.85
C GLY A 22 -20.37 -5.12 27.98
N SER A 23 -20.35 -6.45 27.84
CA SER A 23 -19.39 -7.14 26.95
C SER A 23 -19.55 -6.74 25.48
N THR A 24 -20.78 -6.55 25.00
CA THR A 24 -21.05 -6.10 23.62
C THR A 24 -20.60 -4.65 23.40
N VAL A 25 -20.86 -3.78 24.37
CA VAL A 25 -20.39 -2.38 24.34
C VAL A 25 -18.86 -2.32 24.35
N CYS A 26 -18.19 -3.14 25.16
CA CYS A 26 -16.73 -3.23 25.14
C CYS A 26 -16.18 -3.71 23.79
N ALA A 27 -16.85 -4.66 23.13
CA ALA A 27 -16.43 -5.12 21.79
C ALA A 27 -16.56 -4.00 20.74
N LEU A 28 -17.66 -3.23 20.80
CA LEU A 28 -17.85 -2.07 19.93
C LEU A 28 -16.81 -0.96 20.19
N LEU A 29 -16.55 -0.66 21.46
CA LEU A 29 -15.54 0.32 21.84
C LEU A 29 -14.14 -0.13 21.41
N PHE A 30 -13.82 -1.42 21.55
CA PHE A 30 -12.60 -2.01 20.99
C PHE A 30 -12.50 -1.77 19.49
N PHE A 31 -13.56 -2.06 18.71
CA PHE A 31 -13.56 -1.81 17.27
C PHE A 31 -13.21 -0.34 16.95
N VAL A 32 -13.86 0.61 17.63
CA VAL A 32 -13.63 2.04 17.39
C VAL A 32 -12.21 2.46 17.79
N THR A 33 -11.77 2.15 19.02
CA THR A 33 -10.46 2.60 19.51
C THR A 33 -9.31 1.87 18.83
N PHE A 34 -9.47 0.60 18.48
CA PHE A 34 -8.46 -0.16 17.74
C PHE A 34 -8.28 0.40 16.33
N THR A 35 -9.37 0.62 15.59
CA THR A 35 -9.32 1.19 14.22
C THR A 35 -8.67 2.57 14.22
N LEU A 36 -9.09 3.45 15.13
CA LEU A 36 -8.52 4.79 15.25
C LEU A 36 -7.08 4.75 15.75
N GLY A 37 -6.75 3.87 16.70
CA GLY A 37 -5.40 3.75 17.25
C GLY A 37 -4.39 3.25 16.23
N VAL A 38 -4.71 2.17 15.51
CA VAL A 38 -3.83 1.64 14.43
C VAL A 38 -3.66 2.67 13.33
N THR A 39 -4.74 3.33 12.91
CA THR A 39 -4.68 4.37 11.88
C THR A 39 -3.86 5.57 12.35
N SER A 40 -4.03 6.02 13.59
CA SER A 40 -3.26 7.15 14.16
C SER A 40 -1.76 6.83 14.22
N ILE A 41 -1.41 5.61 14.64
CA ILE A 41 -0.02 5.17 14.69
C ILE A 41 0.58 5.02 13.29
N TRP A 42 -0.18 4.47 12.33
CA TRP A 42 0.24 4.42 10.94
C TRP A 42 0.46 5.82 10.38
N THR A 43 -0.49 6.74 10.56
CA THR A 43 -0.36 8.15 10.13
C THR A 43 0.87 8.79 10.76
N ARG A 44 1.11 8.58 12.06
CA ARG A 44 2.33 9.05 12.71
C ARG A 44 3.60 8.53 12.03
N MET A 45 3.68 7.23 11.82
CA MET A 45 4.88 6.58 11.28
C MET A 45 5.09 6.82 9.79
N THR A 46 4.03 7.15 9.04
CA THR A 46 4.06 7.22 7.58
C THR A 46 3.92 8.64 7.05
N VAL A 47 3.08 9.46 7.69
CA VAL A 47 2.76 10.82 7.27
C VAL A 47 3.51 11.87 8.08
N PHE A 48 3.81 11.65 9.36
CA PHE A 48 4.48 12.65 10.21
C PHE A 48 5.97 12.38 10.47
N ASP A 49 6.48 11.21 10.10
CA ASP A 49 7.90 10.90 10.13
C ASP A 49 8.53 11.28 8.79
N SER A 50 9.42 12.28 8.79
CA SER A 50 9.96 12.87 7.56
C SER A 50 10.75 11.85 6.73
N ALA A 51 11.58 11.04 7.39
CA ALA A 51 12.41 10.03 6.75
C ALA A 51 11.57 8.94 6.08
N ARG A 52 10.56 8.42 6.78
CA ARG A 52 9.63 7.41 6.22
C ARG A 52 8.70 7.98 5.17
N PHE A 53 8.26 9.23 5.33
CA PHE A 53 7.47 9.92 4.33
C PHE A 53 8.26 10.10 3.03
N ALA A 54 9.49 10.61 3.11
CA ALA A 54 10.35 10.85 1.96
C ALA A 54 10.72 9.54 1.23
N GLU A 55 11.04 8.48 1.97
CA GLU A 55 11.28 7.14 1.40
C GLU A 55 10.05 6.60 0.64
N ARG A 56 8.84 6.82 1.18
CA ARG A 56 7.60 6.39 0.53
C ARG A 56 7.26 7.21 -0.69
N ALA A 57 7.38 8.53 -0.57
CA ALA A 57 7.12 9.45 -1.66
C ALA A 57 8.14 9.27 -2.80
N GLU A 58 9.37 8.83 -2.52
CA GLU A 58 10.32 8.41 -3.55
C GLU A 58 9.79 7.20 -4.37
N ARG A 59 9.23 6.17 -3.70
CA ARG A 59 8.66 4.99 -4.37
C ARG A 59 7.49 5.31 -5.29
N VAL A 60 6.83 6.45 -5.10
CA VAL A 60 5.78 6.91 -6.00
C VAL A 60 6.31 7.17 -7.42
N LEU A 61 7.61 7.44 -7.58
CA LEU A 61 8.28 7.55 -8.89
C LEU A 61 8.36 6.21 -9.65
N ASP A 62 8.02 5.08 -9.04
CA ASP A 62 7.90 3.81 -9.77
C ASP A 62 6.68 3.82 -10.70
N SER A 63 5.68 4.68 -10.43
CA SER A 63 4.52 4.87 -11.30
C SER A 63 4.86 5.68 -12.55
N GLN A 64 4.60 5.11 -13.72
CA GLN A 64 4.72 5.82 -15.00
C GLN A 64 3.78 7.03 -15.07
N ALA A 65 2.57 6.96 -14.49
CA ALA A 65 1.62 8.07 -14.49
C ALA A 65 2.18 9.28 -13.73
N VAL A 66 2.82 9.02 -12.59
CA VAL A 66 3.45 10.06 -11.77
C VAL A 66 4.67 10.63 -12.47
N ARG A 67 5.57 9.79 -12.98
CA ARG A 67 6.77 10.27 -13.71
C ARG A 67 6.39 11.09 -14.94
N SER A 68 5.37 10.65 -15.67
CA SER A 68 4.86 11.38 -16.82
C SER A 68 4.39 12.78 -16.41
N LYS A 69 3.49 12.85 -15.43
CA LYS A 69 2.96 14.12 -14.96
C LYS A 69 4.04 15.02 -14.36
N LEU A 70 4.97 14.46 -13.59
CA LEU A 70 6.09 15.20 -13.01
C LEU A 70 7.01 15.76 -14.10
N ALA A 71 7.29 14.98 -15.15
CA ALA A 71 8.08 15.46 -16.28
C ALA A 71 7.34 16.55 -17.08
N ASP A 72 6.02 16.48 -17.21
CA ASP A 72 5.21 17.57 -17.79
C ASP A 72 5.33 18.85 -16.95
N GLU A 73 5.15 18.77 -15.64
CA GLU A 73 5.26 19.91 -14.72
C GLU A 73 6.67 20.52 -14.68
N ILE A 74 7.73 19.68 -14.67
CA ILE A 74 9.11 20.16 -14.75
C ILE A 74 9.37 20.83 -16.10
N THR A 75 8.87 20.26 -17.20
CA THR A 75 9.01 20.86 -18.54
C THR A 75 8.33 22.22 -18.59
N ASP A 76 7.10 22.30 -18.09
CA ASP A 76 6.33 23.54 -18.10
C ASP A 76 6.95 24.60 -17.18
N ALA A 77 7.48 24.20 -16.02
CA ALA A 77 8.24 25.09 -15.15
C ALA A 77 9.51 25.64 -15.83
N ILE A 78 10.27 24.81 -16.55
CA ILE A 78 11.46 25.23 -17.30
C ILE A 78 11.08 26.21 -18.42
N ILE A 79 10.00 25.92 -19.18
CA ILE A 79 9.56 26.78 -20.28
C ILE A 79 9.03 28.13 -19.78
N ASN A 80 8.24 28.13 -18.70
CA ASN A 80 7.62 29.34 -18.18
C ASN A 80 8.61 30.25 -17.45
N THR A 81 9.68 29.69 -16.89
CA THR A 81 10.69 30.45 -16.13
C THR A 81 11.89 30.83 -17.00
N GLY A 82 12.18 30.07 -18.05
CA GLY A 82 13.32 30.31 -18.93
C GLY A 82 13.01 31.23 -20.12
N PRO A 83 14.02 31.53 -20.96
CA PRO A 83 13.86 32.40 -22.12
C PRO A 83 12.89 31.82 -23.16
N SER A 84 12.23 32.71 -23.92
CA SER A 84 11.11 32.39 -24.82
C SER A 84 11.43 31.38 -25.94
N ASN A 85 12.72 31.16 -26.23
CA ASN A 85 13.18 30.15 -27.18
C ASN A 85 13.05 28.71 -26.66
N LEU A 86 12.93 28.49 -25.35
CA LEU A 86 12.80 27.15 -24.75
C LEU A 86 11.46 26.46 -25.08
N ALA A 87 10.43 27.24 -25.41
CA ALA A 87 9.13 26.69 -25.82
C ALA A 87 9.23 25.76 -27.04
N SER A 88 10.16 26.05 -27.96
CA SER A 88 10.41 25.23 -29.16
C SER A 88 11.05 23.87 -28.84
N PHE A 89 11.66 23.73 -27.66
CA PHE A 89 12.35 22.51 -27.22
C PHE A 89 11.51 21.65 -26.27
N ARG A 90 10.22 21.98 -26.04
CA ARG A 90 9.32 21.29 -25.11
C ARG A 90 9.36 19.76 -25.27
N THR A 91 9.26 19.28 -26.50
CA THR A 91 9.25 17.84 -26.79
C THR A 91 10.57 17.15 -26.42
N ILE A 92 11.70 17.80 -26.67
CA ILE A 92 13.04 17.27 -26.38
C ILE A 92 13.30 17.27 -24.87
N ILE A 93 12.96 18.36 -24.17
CA ILE A 93 13.07 18.44 -22.71
C ILE A 93 12.22 17.34 -22.09
N ARG A 94 10.98 17.20 -22.55
CA ARG A 94 10.04 16.23 -22.01
C ARG A 94 10.47 14.77 -22.20
N SER A 95 11.03 14.43 -23.36
CA SER A 95 11.54 13.07 -23.63
C SER A 95 12.80 12.75 -22.82
N THR A 96 13.59 13.76 -22.48
CA THR A 96 14.84 13.60 -21.73
C THR A 96 14.61 13.45 -20.23
N LEU A 97 13.52 14.02 -19.71
CA LEU A 97 13.20 13.96 -18.27
C LEU A 97 12.81 12.55 -17.81
N ASP A 98 12.08 11.76 -18.60
CA ASP A 98 11.57 10.47 -18.12
C ASP A 98 12.68 9.47 -17.72
N PRO A 99 13.78 9.31 -18.48
CA PRO A 99 14.95 8.54 -18.04
C PRO A 99 15.65 9.17 -16.83
N ILE A 100 15.77 10.50 -16.77
CA ILE A 100 16.42 11.21 -15.65
C ILE A 100 15.68 10.96 -14.34
N LEU A 101 14.33 11.02 -14.34
CA LEU A 101 13.49 10.78 -13.16
C LEU A 101 13.67 9.38 -12.56
N GLN A 102 14.13 8.42 -13.37
CA GLN A 102 14.39 7.05 -12.92
C GLN A 102 15.78 6.89 -12.31
N THR A 103 16.69 7.85 -12.49
CA THR A 103 18.07 7.73 -12.01
C THR A 103 18.13 7.74 -10.48
N PRO A 104 19.05 6.94 -9.87
CA PRO A 104 19.28 6.99 -8.42
C PRO A 104 19.69 8.39 -7.93
N ALA A 105 20.41 9.15 -8.76
CA ALA A 105 20.81 10.52 -8.46
C ALA A 105 19.59 11.43 -8.29
N PHE A 106 18.66 11.45 -9.27
CA PHE A 106 17.44 12.24 -9.17
C PHE A 106 16.60 11.82 -7.97
N ARG A 107 16.41 10.51 -7.75
CA ARG A 107 15.65 9.98 -6.60
C ARG A 107 16.22 10.44 -5.26
N SER A 108 17.54 10.47 -5.11
CA SER A 108 18.20 10.95 -3.90
C SER A 108 17.96 12.45 -3.65
N ILE A 109 17.96 13.27 -4.71
CA ILE A 109 17.69 14.70 -4.64
C ILE A 109 16.21 14.93 -4.31
N PHE A 110 15.31 14.22 -5.00
CA PHE A 110 13.88 14.27 -4.75
C PHE A 110 13.53 13.88 -3.32
N ARG A 111 14.15 12.81 -2.78
CA ARG A 111 13.99 12.40 -1.39
C ARG A 111 14.43 13.48 -0.41
N ARG A 112 15.59 14.12 -0.62
CA ARG A 112 16.04 15.24 0.24
C ARG A 112 15.08 16.42 0.17
N ALA A 113 14.62 16.78 -1.03
CA ALA A 113 13.64 17.84 -1.21
C ALA A 113 12.31 17.56 -0.48
N LEU A 114 11.85 16.30 -0.53
CA LEU A 114 10.66 15.84 0.21
C LEU A 114 10.86 15.91 1.72
N ASP A 115 12.02 15.47 2.21
CA ASP A 115 12.36 15.49 3.65
C ASP A 115 12.38 16.93 4.18
N THR A 116 13.03 17.86 3.45
CA THR A 116 13.06 19.29 3.82
C THR A 116 11.66 19.92 3.74
N SER A 117 10.89 19.62 2.69
CA SER A 117 9.52 20.14 2.54
C SER A 117 8.60 19.62 3.64
N HIS A 118 8.78 18.35 4.03
CA HIS A 118 8.04 17.71 5.10
C HIS A 118 8.35 18.36 6.46
N ASP A 119 9.63 18.51 6.80
CA ASP A 119 10.06 19.17 8.04
C ASP A 119 9.45 20.57 8.15
N TYR A 120 9.52 21.35 7.06
CA TYR A 120 8.93 22.68 6.99
C TYR A 120 7.41 22.67 7.26
N LEU A 121 6.65 21.69 6.78
CA LEU A 121 5.20 21.62 6.95
C LEU A 121 4.76 21.12 8.33
N PHE A 122 5.48 20.16 8.91
CA PHE A 122 5.03 19.40 10.08
C PHE A 122 5.75 19.72 11.39
N THR A 123 6.85 20.48 11.40
CA THR A 123 7.54 20.86 12.65
C THR A 123 7.29 22.32 13.06
N GLN A 124 7.26 22.57 14.37
CA GLN A 124 7.02 23.90 14.94
C GLN A 124 8.18 24.86 14.66
N SER A 125 9.41 24.34 14.63
CA SER A 125 10.65 25.08 14.33
C SER A 125 10.97 25.11 12.85
N GLY A 126 10.04 24.70 11.97
CA GLY A 126 10.29 24.37 10.56
C GLY A 126 11.34 25.29 9.95
N ASN A 127 12.54 24.73 9.85
CA ASN A 127 13.74 25.53 9.71
C ASN A 127 13.62 26.19 8.34
N THR A 128 13.57 27.52 8.29
CA THR A 128 13.58 28.28 7.03
C THR A 128 14.95 28.22 6.38
N GLN A 129 15.71 27.12 6.56
CA GLN A 129 16.83 26.81 5.69
C GLN A 129 16.24 26.58 4.32
N VAL A 130 16.11 27.72 3.65
CA VAL A 130 15.95 27.95 2.22
C VAL A 130 16.46 26.72 1.53
N ILE A 131 15.56 26.05 0.84
CA ILE A 131 15.93 24.98 -0.07
C ILE A 131 16.98 25.59 -0.98
N ASN A 132 18.24 25.32 -0.67
CA ASN A 132 19.38 25.91 -1.34
C ASN A 132 19.57 25.06 -2.60
N LEU A 133 18.57 25.16 -3.48
CA LEU A 133 18.55 24.57 -4.82
C LEU A 133 19.80 25.00 -5.59
N SER A 134 20.49 26.06 -5.18
CA SER A 134 21.83 26.45 -5.61
C SER A 134 22.79 25.27 -5.73
N GLU A 135 22.83 24.33 -4.77
CA GLU A 135 23.76 23.19 -4.82
C GLU A 135 23.34 22.15 -5.87
N SER A 136 22.03 21.94 -6.05
CA SER A 136 21.49 21.02 -7.07
C SER A 136 21.48 21.62 -8.48
N LEU A 137 21.27 22.94 -8.58
CA LEU A 137 21.37 23.74 -9.78
C LEU A 137 22.83 23.83 -10.23
N ASN A 138 23.82 23.84 -9.32
CA ASN A 138 25.25 23.78 -9.66
C ASN A 138 25.67 22.44 -10.27
N VAL A 139 25.05 21.32 -9.84
CA VAL A 139 25.29 20.00 -10.44
C VAL A 139 24.63 19.90 -11.82
N LEU A 140 23.41 20.42 -11.95
CA LEU A 140 22.70 20.47 -13.23
C LEU A 140 23.41 21.42 -14.22
N SER A 141 23.87 22.58 -13.76
CA SER A 141 24.64 23.53 -14.56
C SER A 141 25.98 22.94 -15.00
N GLY A 142 26.67 22.18 -14.13
CA GLY A 142 27.90 21.48 -14.49
C GLY A 142 27.71 20.44 -15.60
N SER A 143 26.57 19.73 -15.59
CA SER A 143 26.22 18.78 -16.66
C SER A 143 25.77 19.47 -17.96
N LEU A 144 25.09 20.62 -17.86
CA LEU A 144 24.67 21.43 -19.01
C LEU A 144 25.84 22.20 -19.64
N GLN A 145 26.83 22.64 -18.85
CA GLN A 145 28.04 23.31 -19.34
C GLN A 145 28.86 22.44 -20.28
N ALA A 146 28.84 21.13 -20.05
CA ALA A 146 29.53 20.15 -20.90
C ALA A 146 28.84 19.91 -22.24
N THR A 147 27.55 20.25 -22.37
CA THR A 147 26.72 19.86 -23.53
C THR A 147 26.21 21.07 -24.34
N ASN A 148 25.90 22.19 -23.68
CA ASN A 148 25.52 23.44 -24.33
C ASN A 148 25.79 24.66 -23.40
N PRO A 149 26.92 25.38 -23.60
CA PRO A 149 27.37 26.44 -22.69
C PRO A 149 26.46 27.69 -22.69
N ASP A 150 25.73 27.97 -23.78
CA ASP A 150 24.80 29.11 -23.86
C ASP A 150 23.50 28.88 -23.08
N LEU A 151 23.11 27.62 -22.89
CA LEU A 151 21.98 27.23 -22.05
C LEU A 151 22.33 27.32 -20.55
N ALA A 152 23.58 27.00 -20.19
CA ALA A 152 24.05 27.06 -18.81
C ALA A 152 24.12 28.51 -18.27
N THR A 153 24.44 29.49 -19.12
CA THR A 153 24.47 30.93 -18.75
C THR A 153 23.09 31.57 -18.69
N SER A 154 22.07 30.92 -19.26
CA SER A 154 20.68 31.41 -19.31
C SER A 154 19.81 30.93 -18.14
N ILE A 155 20.34 30.05 -17.28
CA ILE A 155 19.64 29.55 -16.09
C ILE A 155 19.70 30.66 -15.02
N PRO A 156 18.55 31.17 -14.54
CA PRO A 156 18.54 32.22 -13.52
C PRO A 156 19.25 31.77 -12.24
N THR A 157 20.34 32.44 -11.88
CA THR A 157 20.97 32.29 -10.56
C THR A 157 20.11 32.99 -9.51
N GLY A 158 19.12 32.28 -8.98
CA GLY A 158 18.31 32.77 -7.87
C GLY A 158 16.81 32.57 -8.05
N THR A 159 16.34 31.33 -8.13
CA THR A 159 14.92 31.03 -7.86
C THR A 159 14.78 30.57 -6.41
N ASN A 160 15.00 31.50 -5.49
CA ASN A 160 14.82 31.29 -4.04
C ASN A 160 13.33 31.31 -3.62
N GLU A 161 12.39 31.58 -4.55
CA GLU A 161 10.99 31.90 -4.22
C GLU A 161 9.97 30.81 -4.54
N LEU A 162 10.32 29.75 -5.30
CA LEU A 162 9.31 28.81 -5.79
C LEU A 162 8.70 27.91 -4.68
N LEU A 163 9.40 27.73 -3.56
CA LEU A 163 8.92 26.96 -2.40
C LEU A 163 8.32 27.79 -1.27
N VAL A 164 8.39 29.12 -1.35
CA VAL A 164 7.90 30.02 -0.28
C VAL A 164 6.37 30.17 -0.32
N LYS A 165 5.72 30.06 -1.50
CA LYS A 165 4.27 30.29 -1.64
C LYS A 165 3.35 29.12 -1.25
N ILE A 166 3.82 27.88 -1.23
CA ILE A 166 3.01 26.69 -0.88
C ILE A 166 2.97 26.48 0.64
N GLY A 167 3.99 26.98 1.34
CA GLY A 167 4.18 26.82 2.78
C GLY A 167 3.22 27.63 3.66
N ASP A 168 2.96 28.89 3.31
CA ASP A 168 2.21 29.80 4.18
C ASP A 168 0.71 29.48 4.24
N GLN A 169 0.09 29.04 3.14
CA GLN A 169 -1.33 28.64 3.14
C GLN A 169 -1.58 27.34 3.90
N THR A 170 -0.65 26.40 3.86
CA THR A 170 -0.81 25.06 4.47
C THR A 170 -0.39 25.04 5.94
N ARG A 171 0.60 25.85 6.37
CA ARG A 171 0.92 26.04 7.79
C ARG A 171 -0.21 26.71 8.57
N GLY A 172 -1.03 27.55 7.91
CA GLY A 172 -2.25 28.14 8.49
C GLY A 172 -3.26 27.10 9.01
N LEU A 173 -3.23 25.88 8.46
CA LEU A 173 -4.09 24.76 8.90
C LEU A 173 -3.64 24.13 10.23
N GLY A 174 -2.46 24.49 10.75
CA GLY A 174 -1.96 23.99 12.03
C GLY A 174 -1.67 22.49 12.04
N LEU A 175 -1.24 21.92 10.90
CA LEU A 175 -0.98 20.49 10.72
C LEU A 175 0.01 19.92 11.76
N TRP A 176 0.97 20.73 12.21
CA TRP A 176 1.89 20.35 13.29
C TRP A 176 1.19 20.04 14.63
N ARG A 177 0.12 20.77 14.98
CA ARG A 177 -0.67 20.51 16.20
C ARG A 177 -1.46 19.20 16.10
N ILE A 178 -1.90 18.86 14.89
CA ILE A 178 -2.59 17.60 14.61
C ILE A 178 -1.59 16.44 14.74
N ALA A 179 -0.38 16.60 14.19
CA ALA A 179 0.70 15.62 14.33
C ALA A 179 1.06 15.34 15.79
N GLU A 180 1.27 16.38 16.60
CA GLU A 180 1.59 16.23 18.01
C GLU A 180 0.46 15.53 18.79
N ARG A 181 -0.80 15.93 18.60
CA ARG A 181 -1.95 15.28 19.26
C ARG A 181 -2.11 13.81 18.86
N LEU A 182 -1.86 13.46 17.60
CA LEU A 182 -1.96 12.09 17.12
C LEU A 182 -0.91 11.16 17.74
N THR A 183 0.26 11.68 18.12
CA THR A 183 1.30 10.87 18.77
C THR A 183 0.89 10.33 20.14
N LEU A 184 0.33 11.19 21.00
CA LEU A 184 -0.19 10.83 22.33
C LEU A 184 -1.52 10.08 22.23
N ALA A 185 -2.41 10.52 21.33
CA ALA A 185 -3.72 9.92 21.15
C ALA A 185 -3.62 8.49 20.59
N GLY A 186 -2.71 8.20 19.64
CA GLY A 186 -2.59 6.88 19.03
C GLY A 186 -2.21 5.78 20.03
N ALA A 187 -1.19 6.05 20.87
CA ALA A 187 -0.78 5.11 21.92
C ALA A 187 -1.88 4.94 22.99
N GLY A 188 -2.51 6.03 23.42
CA GLY A 188 -3.62 5.98 24.37
C GLY A 188 -4.83 5.20 23.84
N LEU A 189 -5.16 5.35 22.56
CA LEU A 189 -6.25 4.63 21.90
C LEU A 189 -5.97 3.12 21.80
N LEU A 190 -4.74 2.72 21.51
CA LEU A 190 -4.39 1.29 21.52
C LEU A 190 -4.37 0.69 22.92
N LEU A 191 -3.92 1.44 23.94
CA LEU A 191 -4.03 1.00 25.33
C LEU A 191 -5.50 0.84 25.74
N ALA A 192 -6.36 1.81 25.38
CA ALA A 192 -7.80 1.71 25.59
C ALA A 192 -8.41 0.52 24.84
N ALA A 193 -7.98 0.24 23.61
CA ALA A 193 -8.39 -0.96 22.88
C ALA A 193 -8.00 -2.23 23.64
N GLY A 194 -6.78 -2.32 24.18
CA GLY A 194 -6.37 -3.44 25.03
C GLY A 194 -7.28 -3.63 26.25
N LEU A 195 -7.63 -2.54 26.93
CA LEU A 195 -8.55 -2.55 28.07
C LEU A 195 -9.97 -3.00 27.68
N PHE A 196 -10.49 -2.54 26.54
CA PHE A 196 -11.80 -2.96 26.04
C PHE A 196 -11.82 -4.40 25.54
N ALA A 197 -10.73 -4.89 24.93
CA ALA A 197 -10.56 -6.29 24.59
C ALA A 197 -10.59 -7.17 25.86
N PHE A 198 -9.87 -6.75 26.90
CA PHE A 198 -9.92 -7.40 28.21
C PHE A 198 -11.33 -7.36 28.82
N GLY A 199 -11.98 -6.20 28.84
CA GLY A 199 -13.34 -6.01 29.33
C GLY A 199 -14.37 -6.89 28.60
N THR A 200 -14.21 -7.07 27.29
CA THR A 200 -15.05 -7.96 26.47
C THR A 200 -15.03 -9.40 26.99
N ILE A 201 -13.85 -9.90 27.36
CA ILE A 201 -13.65 -11.25 27.89
C ILE A 201 -14.03 -11.34 29.38
N ALA A 202 -13.66 -10.35 30.19
CA ALA A 202 -13.85 -10.34 31.64
C ALA A 202 -15.33 -10.18 32.05
N LEU A 203 -16.09 -9.33 31.35
CA LEU A 203 -17.54 -9.16 31.60
C LEU A 203 -18.38 -10.27 30.96
N GLY A 204 -17.79 -11.02 30.04
CA GLY A 204 -18.43 -12.10 29.31
C GLY A 204 -18.86 -13.25 30.21
N THR A 205 -20.17 -13.52 30.27
CA THR A 205 -20.68 -14.71 30.97
C THR A 205 -20.25 -16.00 30.29
N ASN A 206 -20.05 -15.95 28.97
CA ASN A 206 -19.59 -17.06 28.14
C ASN A 206 -18.33 -16.64 27.36
N ARG A 207 -17.15 -17.12 27.79
CA ARG A 207 -15.85 -16.75 27.20
C ARG A 207 -15.81 -16.97 25.68
N HIS A 208 -16.36 -18.08 25.20
CA HIS A 208 -16.46 -18.42 23.77
C HIS A 208 -17.17 -17.35 22.93
N ARG A 209 -18.30 -16.83 23.44
CA ARG A 209 -19.09 -15.79 22.77
C ARG A 209 -18.36 -14.45 22.79
N SER A 210 -17.67 -14.14 23.89
CA SER A 210 -16.86 -12.93 24.00
C SER A 210 -15.65 -12.95 23.08
N THR A 211 -14.94 -14.08 22.97
CA THR A 211 -13.80 -14.21 22.03
C THR A 211 -14.27 -14.12 20.58
N PHE A 212 -15.42 -14.71 20.26
CA PHE A 212 -16.03 -14.58 18.94
C PHE A 212 -16.42 -13.12 18.62
N ALA A 213 -17.02 -12.40 19.58
CA ALA A 213 -17.36 -10.98 19.41
C ALA A 213 -16.12 -10.10 19.23
N LEU A 214 -15.04 -10.38 19.96
CA LEU A 214 -13.76 -9.70 19.79
C LEU A 214 -13.16 -9.98 18.39
N GLY A 215 -13.23 -11.23 17.93
CA GLY A 215 -12.78 -11.62 16.59
C GLY A 215 -13.56 -10.91 15.48
N ILE A 216 -14.89 -10.80 15.59
CA ILE A 216 -15.71 -10.02 14.65
C ILE A 216 -15.28 -8.55 14.65
N SER A 217 -15.08 -7.98 15.84
CA SER A 217 -14.71 -6.57 15.98
C SER A 217 -13.35 -6.29 15.33
N ALA A 218 -12.36 -7.16 15.53
CA ALA A 218 -11.06 -7.07 14.88
C ALA A 218 -11.14 -7.25 13.35
N ALA A 219 -11.91 -8.25 12.88
CA ALA A 219 -12.10 -8.46 11.45
C ALA A 219 -12.78 -7.27 10.78
N PHE A 220 -13.79 -6.68 11.44
CA PHE A 220 -14.49 -5.50 10.95
C PHE A 220 -13.60 -4.26 10.94
N SER A 221 -12.72 -4.08 11.94
CA SER A 221 -11.66 -3.06 11.91
C SER A 221 -10.79 -3.20 10.67
N GLY A 222 -10.29 -4.41 10.39
CA GLY A 222 -9.49 -4.68 9.19
C GLY A 222 -10.25 -4.37 7.90
N ILE A 223 -11.53 -4.75 7.78
CA ILE A 223 -12.36 -4.43 6.61
C ILE A 223 -12.53 -2.92 6.44
N VAL A 224 -12.85 -2.18 7.51
CA VAL A 224 -13.02 -0.73 7.45
C VAL A 224 -11.72 -0.05 7.03
N MET A 225 -10.58 -0.48 7.58
CA MET A 225 -9.27 0.02 7.17
C MET A 225 -8.97 -0.29 5.69
N PHE A 226 -9.30 -1.49 5.21
CA PHE A 226 -9.13 -1.86 3.80
C PHE A 226 -9.96 -0.96 2.87
N VAL A 227 -11.23 -0.71 3.25
CA VAL A 227 -12.12 0.19 2.51
C VAL A 227 -11.56 1.61 2.49
N LEU A 228 -11.08 2.13 3.63
CA LEU A 228 -10.43 3.45 3.68
C LEU A 228 -9.19 3.50 2.77
N ALA A 229 -8.37 2.46 2.77
CA ALA A 229 -7.19 2.36 1.89
C ALA A 229 -7.56 2.37 0.40
N THR A 230 -8.71 1.80 0.05
CA THR A 230 -9.19 1.69 -1.34
C THR A 230 -9.88 2.97 -1.80
N ILE A 231 -10.58 3.66 -0.90
CA ILE A 231 -11.25 4.93 -1.19
C ILE A 231 -10.26 6.10 -1.26
N ALA A 232 -9.16 6.07 -0.49
CA ALA A 232 -8.20 7.18 -0.44
C ALA A 232 -7.64 7.60 -1.83
N PRO A 233 -7.21 6.67 -2.71
CA PRO A 233 -6.82 7.02 -4.08
C PRO A 233 -7.91 7.67 -4.92
N ILE A 234 -9.17 7.22 -4.77
CA ILE A 234 -10.33 7.77 -5.50
C ILE A 234 -10.57 9.21 -5.08
N ILE A 235 -10.56 9.46 -3.76
CA ILE A 235 -10.69 10.82 -3.21
C ILE A 235 -9.54 11.70 -3.69
N ALA A 236 -8.30 11.21 -3.66
CA ALA A 236 -7.14 11.95 -4.15
C ALA A 236 -7.30 12.33 -5.63
N GLY A 237 -7.74 11.39 -6.47
CA GLY A 237 -8.04 11.65 -7.88
C GLY A 237 -9.13 12.71 -8.11
N SER A 238 -10.10 12.83 -7.20
CA SER A 238 -11.20 13.81 -7.32
C SER A 238 -10.76 15.28 -7.20
N TYR A 239 -9.56 15.53 -6.65
CA TYR A 239 -8.98 16.88 -6.58
C TYR A 239 -8.29 17.32 -7.86
N ALA A 240 -8.13 16.43 -8.84
CA ALA A 240 -7.49 16.75 -10.11
C ALA A 240 -8.46 17.43 -11.07
N ASN A 241 -7.96 18.44 -11.79
CA ASN A 241 -8.75 19.18 -12.79
C ASN A 241 -8.67 18.56 -14.19
N ASP A 242 -7.73 17.64 -14.42
CA ASP A 242 -7.50 16.98 -15.71
C ASP A 242 -7.27 15.46 -15.54
N PRO A 243 -7.55 14.64 -16.58
CA PRO A 243 -7.43 13.19 -16.50
C PRO A 243 -6.00 12.67 -16.24
N ASP A 244 -4.97 13.41 -16.62
CA ASP A 244 -3.58 12.98 -16.46
C ASP A 244 -3.11 13.19 -15.01
N THR A 245 -3.44 14.35 -14.43
CA THR A 245 -3.26 14.62 -13.00
C THR A 245 -4.08 13.68 -12.15
N GLN A 246 -5.32 13.34 -12.56
CA GLN A 246 -6.15 12.37 -11.84
C GLN A 246 -5.45 11.01 -11.75
N ARG A 247 -4.94 10.50 -12.89
CA ARG A 247 -4.21 9.23 -12.93
C ARG A 247 -2.94 9.26 -12.06
N ALA A 248 -2.19 10.37 -12.10
CA ALA A 248 -1.02 10.55 -11.27
C ALA A 248 -1.37 10.55 -9.77
N PHE A 249 -2.42 11.25 -9.34
CA PHE A 249 -2.84 11.34 -7.93
C PHE A 249 -3.38 10.02 -7.41
N VAL A 250 -4.21 9.32 -8.20
CA VAL A 250 -4.71 7.98 -7.86
C VAL A 250 -3.53 7.03 -7.67
N SER A 251 -2.63 6.97 -8.65
CA SER A 251 -1.49 6.05 -8.60
C SER A 251 -0.53 6.39 -7.45
N ALA A 252 -0.22 7.67 -7.25
CA ALA A 252 0.62 8.12 -6.14
C ALA A 252 0.07 7.71 -4.78
N THR A 253 -1.23 7.94 -4.58
CA THR A 253 -1.90 7.61 -3.32
C THR A 253 -1.99 6.10 -3.13
N GLU A 254 -2.24 5.33 -4.20
CA GLU A 254 -2.28 3.88 -4.13
C GLU A 254 -0.94 3.28 -3.66
N PHE A 255 0.17 3.73 -4.24
CA PHE A 255 1.50 3.33 -3.79
C PHE A 255 1.75 3.76 -2.35
N PHE A 256 1.32 4.97 -1.97
CA PHE A 256 1.53 5.51 -0.63
C PHE A 256 0.79 4.72 0.48
N VAL A 257 -0.46 4.30 0.25
CA VAL A 257 -1.31 3.57 1.22
C VAL A 257 -1.21 2.04 1.11
N SER A 258 -0.33 1.55 0.23
CA SER A 258 -0.19 0.12 -0.09
C SER A 258 0.07 -0.78 1.14
N ASP A 259 0.88 -0.32 2.10
CA ASP A 259 1.17 -1.05 3.33
C ASP A 259 -0.01 -1.02 4.31
N TYR A 260 -0.76 0.08 4.38
CA TYR A 260 -1.97 0.20 5.18
C TYR A 260 -3.02 -0.82 4.69
N ARG A 261 -3.15 -0.96 3.37
CA ARG A 261 -3.95 -2.01 2.72
C ARG A 261 -3.45 -3.39 3.12
N LEU A 262 -2.14 -3.64 3.13
CA LEU A 262 -1.59 -4.92 3.55
C LEU A 262 -1.86 -5.22 5.04
N TYR A 263 -1.62 -4.28 5.95
CA TYR A 263 -1.90 -4.44 7.39
C TYR A 263 -3.37 -4.71 7.67
N SER A 264 -4.28 -4.09 6.91
CA SER A 264 -5.71 -4.30 7.04
C SER A 264 -6.11 -5.76 6.76
N ILE A 265 -5.49 -6.41 5.77
CA ILE A 265 -5.71 -7.84 5.44
C ILE A 265 -5.24 -8.73 6.59
N TRP A 266 -4.08 -8.44 7.19
CA TRP A 266 -3.57 -9.18 8.35
C TRP A 266 -4.48 -9.07 9.58
N ILE A 267 -5.01 -7.87 9.84
CA ILE A 267 -5.98 -7.64 10.92
C ILE A 267 -7.26 -8.45 10.69
N VAL A 268 -7.75 -8.55 9.44
CA VAL A 268 -8.87 -9.45 9.09
C VAL A 268 -8.52 -10.91 9.44
N GLY A 269 -7.33 -11.37 9.04
CA GLY A 269 -6.86 -12.73 9.36
C GLY A 269 -6.82 -13.03 10.85
N ILE A 270 -6.30 -12.09 11.67
CA ILE A 270 -6.27 -12.23 13.13
C ILE A 270 -7.69 -12.30 13.71
N GLY A 271 -8.61 -11.45 13.23
CA GLY A 271 -10.01 -11.48 13.65
C GLY A 271 -10.70 -12.80 13.31
N VAL A 272 -10.40 -13.37 12.13
CA VAL A 272 -10.88 -14.68 11.68
C VAL A 272 -10.39 -15.82 12.59
N VAL A 273 -9.11 -15.82 12.98
CA VAL A 273 -8.54 -16.82 13.89
C VAL A 273 -9.21 -16.75 15.28
N LEU A 274 -9.43 -15.53 15.80
CA LEU A 274 -10.17 -15.33 17.05
C LEU A 274 -11.62 -15.83 16.96
N CYS A 275 -12.31 -15.59 15.83
CA CYS A 275 -13.64 -16.14 15.58
C CYS A 275 -13.63 -17.67 15.60
N ALA A 276 -12.70 -18.28 14.86
CA ALA A 276 -12.57 -19.73 14.76
C ALA A 276 -12.34 -20.35 16.15
N PHE A 277 -11.47 -19.76 16.97
CA PHE A 277 -11.24 -20.20 18.34
C PHE A 277 -12.45 -20.05 19.24
N GLY A 278 -13.15 -18.92 19.19
CA GLY A 278 -14.40 -18.70 19.91
C GLY A 278 -15.43 -19.79 19.59
N THR A 279 -15.51 -20.23 18.33
CA THR A 279 -16.43 -21.31 17.93
C THR A 279 -15.96 -22.72 18.27
N ALA A 280 -14.68 -23.04 18.09
CA ALA A 280 -14.15 -24.38 18.34
C ALA A 280 -14.08 -24.74 19.84
N THR A 281 -14.12 -23.73 20.70
CA THR A 281 -14.11 -23.93 22.15
C THR A 281 -15.52 -24.06 22.75
N ALA A 282 -16.58 -23.89 21.94
CA ALA A 282 -17.96 -24.08 22.39
C ALA A 282 -18.29 -25.56 22.72
N PRO A 283 -18.95 -25.85 23.86
CA PRO A 283 -19.10 -27.22 24.39
C PRO A 283 -19.96 -28.19 23.55
N HIS A 284 -20.74 -27.71 22.58
CA HIS A 284 -21.62 -28.53 21.72
C HIS A 284 -21.53 -28.12 20.23
N GLY A 285 -20.39 -27.55 19.81
CA GLY A 285 -20.24 -27.07 18.43
C GLY A 285 -20.14 -28.24 17.45
N GLU A 286 -21.17 -28.44 16.63
CA GLU A 286 -21.03 -29.18 15.37
C GLU A 286 -19.91 -28.55 14.53
N ALA A 287 -19.18 -29.37 13.77
CA ALA A 287 -18.14 -28.89 12.88
C ALA A 287 -18.74 -27.82 11.94
N VAL A 288 -18.15 -26.62 11.97
CA VAL A 288 -18.59 -25.54 11.09
C VAL A 288 -18.23 -25.93 9.66
N THR A 289 -19.22 -25.94 8.79
CA THR A 289 -19.06 -26.23 7.37
C THR A 289 -19.44 -24.98 6.57
N VAL A 290 -18.97 -24.89 5.33
CA VAL A 290 -19.37 -23.78 4.44
C VAL A 290 -20.89 -23.72 4.30
N ARG A 291 -21.55 -24.88 4.23
CA ARG A 291 -23.02 -24.98 4.15
C ARG A 291 -23.70 -24.42 5.39
N SER A 292 -23.20 -24.70 6.59
CA SER A 292 -23.80 -24.16 7.82
C SER A 292 -23.63 -22.65 7.95
N VAL A 293 -22.56 -22.05 7.40
CA VAL A 293 -22.41 -20.59 7.30
C VAL A 293 -23.44 -20.01 6.32
N ILE A 294 -23.62 -20.63 5.14
CA ILE A 294 -24.61 -20.21 4.14
C ILE A 294 -26.03 -20.27 4.73
N ASP A 295 -26.38 -21.35 5.42
CA ASP A 295 -27.72 -21.53 6.02
C ASP A 295 -27.98 -20.52 7.15
N ARG A 296 -26.94 -20.15 7.93
CA ARG A 296 -27.02 -19.07 8.93
C ARG A 296 -27.23 -17.71 8.30
N LEU A 297 -26.51 -17.42 7.21
CA LEU A 297 -26.68 -16.19 6.43
C LEU A 297 -28.08 -16.10 5.84
N ARG A 298 -28.55 -17.16 5.19
CA ARG A 298 -29.90 -17.26 4.61
C ARG A 298 -30.98 -17.05 5.67
N SER A 299 -30.90 -17.76 6.78
CA SER A 299 -31.86 -17.59 7.89
C SER A 299 -31.80 -16.21 8.57
N ALA A 300 -30.63 -15.55 8.60
CA ALA A 300 -30.54 -14.17 9.08
C ALA A 300 -31.22 -13.17 8.13
N ILE A 301 -31.00 -13.34 6.82
CA ILE A 301 -31.65 -12.54 5.77
C ILE A 301 -33.17 -12.73 5.80
N ASP A 302 -33.63 -13.99 5.86
CA ASP A 302 -35.05 -14.31 5.87
C ASP A 302 -35.79 -13.76 7.09
N ARG A 303 -35.13 -13.69 8.25
CA ARG A 303 -35.70 -13.11 9.48
C ARG A 303 -35.93 -11.61 9.41
N HIS A 304 -35.16 -10.89 8.59
CA HIS A 304 -35.25 -9.42 8.48
C HIS A 304 -36.00 -8.99 7.21
N LYS A 305 -36.67 -9.91 6.51
CA LYS A 305 -37.49 -9.55 5.34
C LYS A 305 -38.65 -8.66 5.77
N PRO A 306 -38.79 -7.45 5.19
CA PRO A 306 -39.89 -6.57 5.53
C PRO A 306 -41.22 -7.17 5.13
N THR A 307 -42.15 -7.23 6.08
CA THR A 307 -43.50 -7.78 5.88
C THR A 307 -44.49 -6.75 5.33
N SER A 308 -44.17 -5.45 5.41
CA SER A 308 -45.02 -4.37 4.90
C SER A 308 -44.73 -4.05 3.42
N GLN A 309 -45.76 -3.69 2.65
CA GLN A 309 -45.63 -3.35 1.23
C GLN A 309 -44.64 -2.20 0.97
N ARG A 310 -44.66 -1.15 1.81
CA ARG A 310 -43.67 -0.05 1.74
C ARG A 310 -42.25 -0.54 2.04
N GLY A 311 -42.09 -1.42 3.03
CA GLY A 311 -40.80 -2.00 3.38
C GLY A 311 -40.24 -2.88 2.25
N GLN A 312 -41.10 -3.62 1.55
CA GLN A 312 -40.71 -4.43 0.38
C GLN A 312 -40.22 -3.55 -0.78
N ILE A 313 -40.92 -2.44 -1.07
CA ILE A 313 -40.49 -1.48 -2.09
C ILE A 313 -39.13 -0.88 -1.73
N VAL A 314 -38.94 -0.41 -0.48
CA VAL A 314 -37.66 0.14 -0.01
C VAL A 314 -36.55 -0.91 -0.10
N HIS A 315 -36.82 -2.15 0.29
CA HIS A 315 -35.85 -3.25 0.19
C HIS A 315 -35.47 -3.55 -1.26
N ALA A 316 -36.43 -3.57 -2.19
CA ALA A 316 -36.16 -3.75 -3.61
C ALA A 316 -35.32 -2.60 -4.20
N ILE A 317 -35.64 -1.35 -3.84
CA ILE A 317 -34.83 -0.18 -4.24
C ILE A 317 -33.42 -0.30 -3.68
N LEU A 318 -33.27 -0.68 -2.41
CA LEU A 318 -31.96 -0.83 -1.77
C LEU A 318 -31.13 -1.93 -2.43
N LEU A 319 -31.74 -3.06 -2.80
CA LEU A 319 -31.06 -4.11 -3.58
C LEU A 319 -30.63 -3.61 -4.96
N MET A 320 -31.46 -2.80 -5.63
CA MET A 320 -31.12 -2.21 -6.93
C MET A 320 -29.95 -1.22 -6.80
N VAL A 321 -29.96 -0.37 -5.77
CA VAL A 321 -28.87 0.58 -5.48
C VAL A 321 -27.57 -0.17 -5.17
N ILE A 322 -27.64 -1.23 -4.35
CA ILE A 322 -26.46 -2.08 -4.08
C ILE A 322 -25.94 -2.70 -5.38
N GLY A 323 -26.83 -3.27 -6.20
CA GLY A 323 -26.44 -3.85 -7.50
C GLY A 323 -25.77 -2.83 -8.42
N PHE A 324 -26.29 -1.60 -8.47
CA PHE A 324 -25.71 -0.51 -9.25
C PHE A 324 -24.33 -0.09 -8.75
N ILE A 325 -24.15 0.06 -7.43
CA ILE A 325 -22.85 0.37 -6.82
C ILE A 325 -21.83 -0.73 -7.14
N ILE A 326 -22.23 -2.01 -7.07
CA ILE A 326 -21.37 -3.14 -7.40
C ILE A 326 -20.83 -3.07 -8.84
N VAL A 327 -21.66 -2.61 -9.79
CA VAL A 327 -21.27 -2.50 -11.20
C VAL A 327 -20.32 -1.34 -11.45
N ILE A 328 -20.57 -0.18 -10.82
CA ILE A 328 -19.73 1.02 -10.98
C ILE A 328 -18.39 0.84 -10.26
N GLU A 329 -18.43 0.42 -9.01
CA GLU A 329 -17.26 0.35 -8.12
C GLU A 329 -16.57 -1.02 -8.16
N ARG A 330 -16.53 -1.65 -9.34
CA ARG A 330 -16.02 -3.03 -9.50
C ARG A 330 -14.59 -3.21 -8.97
N GLU A 331 -13.74 -2.20 -9.16
CA GLU A 331 -12.33 -2.20 -8.73
C GLU A 331 -12.20 -2.19 -7.20
N THR A 332 -13.20 -1.65 -6.49
CA THR A 332 -13.28 -1.65 -5.03
C THR A 332 -13.98 -2.89 -4.50
N VAL A 333 -15.05 -3.33 -5.17
CA VAL A 333 -15.94 -4.39 -4.73
C VAL A 333 -15.32 -5.76 -4.92
N ILE A 334 -14.61 -6.01 -6.02
CA ILE A 334 -13.98 -7.31 -6.28
C ILE A 334 -12.93 -7.65 -5.19
N PRO A 335 -11.96 -6.78 -4.85
CA PRO A 335 -11.02 -7.07 -3.77
C PRO A 335 -11.70 -7.28 -2.41
N LEU A 336 -12.72 -6.48 -2.10
CA LEU A 336 -13.48 -6.64 -0.86
C LEU A 336 -14.19 -8.00 -0.80
N LEU A 337 -14.83 -8.43 -1.89
CA LEU A 337 -15.45 -9.74 -2.01
C LEU A 337 -14.43 -10.86 -1.84
N VAL A 338 -13.26 -10.75 -2.47
CA VAL A 338 -12.16 -11.72 -2.33
C VAL A 338 -11.72 -11.82 -0.87
N ILE A 339 -11.57 -10.70 -0.17
CA ILE A 339 -11.21 -10.69 1.26
C ILE A 339 -12.30 -11.33 2.11
N VAL A 340 -13.57 -10.99 1.90
CA VAL A 340 -14.69 -11.53 2.68
C VAL A 340 -14.86 -13.04 2.45
N VAL A 341 -14.80 -13.49 1.19
CA VAL A 341 -14.86 -14.91 0.84
C VAL A 341 -13.65 -15.67 1.40
N GLY A 342 -12.44 -15.12 1.24
CA GLY A 342 -11.22 -15.66 1.80
C GLY A 342 -11.29 -15.77 3.33
N ALA A 343 -11.80 -14.74 4.01
CA ALA A 343 -12.00 -14.71 5.46
C ALA A 343 -13.00 -15.78 5.92
N VAL A 344 -14.10 -15.99 5.19
CA VAL A 344 -15.08 -17.05 5.48
C VAL A 344 -14.46 -18.43 5.31
N LEU A 345 -13.72 -18.67 4.23
CA LEU A 345 -13.04 -19.95 4.00
C LEU A 345 -11.96 -20.22 5.06
N ALA A 346 -11.16 -19.20 5.40
CA ALA A 346 -10.16 -19.30 6.46
C ALA A 346 -10.81 -19.55 7.83
N TYR A 347 -11.95 -18.91 8.13
CA TYR A 347 -12.73 -19.15 9.34
C TYR A 347 -13.22 -20.60 9.41
N VAL A 348 -13.81 -21.11 8.34
CA VAL A 348 -14.30 -22.49 8.27
C VAL A 348 -13.12 -23.47 8.43
N GLY A 349 -12.03 -23.30 7.68
CA GLY A 349 -10.85 -24.16 7.78
C GLY A 349 -10.22 -24.16 9.17
N ALA A 350 -10.00 -22.98 9.76
CA ALA A 350 -9.45 -22.84 11.11
C ALA A 350 -10.37 -23.46 12.17
N SER A 351 -11.69 -23.27 12.06
CA SER A 351 -12.64 -23.85 12.99
C SER A 351 -12.68 -25.38 12.91
N GLN A 352 -12.54 -25.96 11.70
CA GLN A 352 -12.44 -27.41 11.51
C GLN A 352 -11.17 -27.98 12.14
N LEU A 353 -10.01 -27.38 11.86
CA LEU A 353 -8.72 -27.78 12.45
C LEU A 353 -8.77 -27.76 13.98
N LEU A 354 -9.29 -26.68 14.57
CA LEU A 354 -9.41 -26.55 16.02
C LEU A 354 -10.46 -27.52 16.62
N SER A 355 -11.49 -27.90 15.85
CA SER A 355 -12.52 -28.84 16.30
C SER A 355 -12.05 -30.31 16.29
N ILE A 356 -11.17 -30.69 15.36
CA ILE A 356 -10.56 -32.04 15.30
C ILE A 356 -9.82 -32.34 16.60
N VAL A 357 -9.06 -31.35 17.08
CA VAL A 357 -8.31 -31.43 18.33
C VAL A 357 -9.23 -31.46 19.57
N GLY A 358 -10.47 -30.99 19.43
CA GLY A 358 -11.40 -30.83 20.55
C GLY A 358 -12.43 -31.95 20.74
N ARG A 359 -12.50 -32.94 19.85
CA ARG A 359 -13.52 -34.01 19.94
C ARG A 359 -13.20 -34.96 21.09
N ARG A 360 -14.11 -35.01 22.08
CA ARG A 360 -14.23 -36.14 22.99
C ARG A 360 -14.69 -37.35 22.17
N SER A 361 -13.80 -38.30 21.91
CA SER A 361 -14.22 -39.65 21.56
C SER A 361 -14.89 -40.25 22.80
N THR A 362 -16.21 -40.10 22.93
CA THR A 362 -16.98 -41.00 23.79
C THR A 362 -17.03 -42.33 23.08
N VAL A 363 -15.97 -43.14 23.23
CA VAL A 363 -16.01 -44.55 22.86
C VAL A 363 -16.91 -45.24 23.88
N THR A 364 -18.20 -45.32 23.54
CA THR A 364 -19.18 -46.13 24.27
C THR A 364 -19.14 -47.54 23.69
N THR A 365 -18.08 -48.30 23.97
CA THR A 365 -18.13 -49.77 23.81
C THR A 365 -17.21 -50.43 24.81
N ARG A 366 -17.87 -51.14 25.73
CA ARG A 366 -17.34 -52.09 26.69
C ARG A 366 -16.70 -53.28 25.97
N SER A 367 -15.49 -53.15 25.41
CA SER A 367 -14.60 -54.28 25.08
C SER A 367 -13.26 -53.85 24.47
N ALA A 368 -12.18 -54.53 24.86
CA ALA A 368 -10.75 -54.45 24.45
C ALA A 368 -9.92 -53.71 25.52
N VAL A 369 -9.23 -54.35 26.48
CA VAL A 369 -8.17 -55.38 26.40
C VAL A 369 -7.15 -55.10 25.30
N LEU A 370 -5.96 -54.68 25.74
CA LEU A 370 -4.67 -54.66 25.03
C LEU A 370 -4.53 -53.74 23.81
N SER A 371 -4.20 -52.47 24.05
CA SER A 371 -3.11 -51.81 23.32
C SER A 371 -2.67 -50.54 24.05
N ASP A 372 -1.48 -50.61 24.64
CA ASP A 372 -0.69 -49.49 25.16
C ASP A 372 -0.15 -48.66 23.98
N VAL A 373 -1.05 -48.03 23.23
CA VAL A 373 -0.68 -46.89 22.40
C VAL A 373 -0.82 -45.69 23.32
N LYS A 374 0.30 -45.04 23.58
CA LYS A 374 0.41 -43.75 24.24
C LYS A 374 -0.37 -42.72 23.41
N GLU A 375 -1.70 -42.74 23.49
CA GLU A 375 -2.57 -41.71 22.96
C GLU A 375 -2.18 -40.43 23.69
N VAL A 376 -1.41 -39.58 23.00
CA VAL A 376 -1.21 -38.20 23.42
C VAL A 376 -2.61 -37.65 23.61
N GLN A 377 -3.00 -37.41 24.86
CA GLN A 377 -4.28 -36.80 25.21
C GLN A 377 -4.31 -35.38 24.64
N LEU A 378 -4.71 -35.29 23.37
CA LEU A 378 -4.86 -34.08 22.56
C LEU A 378 -6.01 -33.17 23.08
N ASN A 379 -6.63 -33.53 24.20
CA ASN A 379 -7.81 -32.87 24.75
C ASN A 379 -7.50 -31.89 25.90
N ASN A 380 -6.24 -31.51 26.10
CA ASN A 380 -5.89 -30.54 27.13
C ASN A 380 -6.24 -29.11 26.67
N PRO A 381 -6.98 -28.29 27.45
CA PRO A 381 -7.21 -26.87 27.12
C PRO A 381 -5.92 -26.11 26.80
N THR A 382 -4.79 -26.52 27.39
CA THR A 382 -3.45 -25.97 27.08
C THR A 382 -3.05 -26.17 25.62
N MET A 383 -3.41 -27.28 25.00
CA MET A 383 -3.05 -27.59 23.62
C MET A 383 -3.89 -26.82 22.60
N ARG A 384 -5.17 -26.55 22.93
CA ARG A 384 -6.01 -25.63 22.13
C ARG A 384 -5.47 -24.21 22.17
N VAL A 385 -5.02 -23.75 23.34
CA VAL A 385 -4.36 -22.44 23.49
C VAL A 385 -3.04 -22.43 22.72
N ALA A 386 -2.23 -23.50 22.80
CA ALA A 386 -0.97 -23.62 22.05
C ALA A 386 -1.19 -23.57 20.53
N LEU A 387 -2.20 -24.25 19.99
CA LEU A 387 -2.56 -24.18 18.57
C LEU A 387 -3.08 -22.79 18.16
N MET A 388 -3.84 -22.14 19.04
CA MET A 388 -4.27 -20.75 18.82
C MET A 388 -3.08 -19.80 18.75
N VAL A 389 -2.15 -19.92 19.71
CA VAL A 389 -0.92 -19.12 19.75
C VAL A 389 -0.07 -19.42 18.53
N ALA A 390 0.08 -20.70 18.14
CA ALA A 390 0.80 -21.07 16.93
C ALA A 390 0.14 -20.50 15.67
N ALA A 391 -1.19 -20.59 15.52
CA ALA A 391 -1.91 -20.01 14.39
C ALA A 391 -1.76 -18.48 14.36
N LEU A 392 -1.86 -17.81 15.50
CA LEU A 392 -1.66 -16.36 15.63
C LEU A 392 -0.22 -15.98 15.26
N LEU A 393 0.77 -16.70 15.77
CA LEU A 393 2.18 -16.51 15.45
C LEU A 393 2.49 -16.81 13.98
N ILE A 394 1.84 -17.80 13.36
CA ILE A 394 1.97 -18.07 11.93
C ILE A 394 1.34 -16.94 11.13
N THR A 395 0.15 -16.44 11.49
CA THR A 395 -0.45 -15.30 10.79
C THR A 395 0.37 -14.02 10.96
N ILE A 396 0.88 -13.74 12.17
CA ILE A 396 1.74 -12.58 12.44
C ILE A 396 3.10 -12.74 11.76
N GLY A 397 3.68 -13.94 11.82
CA GLY A 397 4.99 -14.28 11.27
C GLY A 397 4.99 -14.31 9.74
N ALA A 398 3.94 -14.86 9.11
CA ALA A 398 3.72 -14.74 7.67
C ALA A 398 3.53 -13.26 7.29
N GLY A 399 2.79 -12.49 8.09
CA GLY A 399 2.66 -11.05 7.90
C GLY A 399 3.99 -10.32 7.91
N ALA A 400 4.81 -10.56 8.93
CA ALA A 400 6.15 -10.01 9.02
C ALA A 400 7.06 -10.50 7.89
N TRP A 401 6.95 -11.76 7.46
CA TRP A 401 7.76 -12.31 6.37
C TRP A 401 7.41 -11.68 5.02
N PHE A 402 6.13 -11.59 4.65
CA PHE A 402 5.71 -10.96 3.40
C PHE A 402 6.00 -9.45 3.38
N THR A 403 5.86 -8.75 4.52
CA THR A 403 6.20 -7.31 4.58
C THR A 403 7.69 -7.04 4.53
N THR A 404 8.53 -7.93 5.06
CA THR A 404 10.00 -7.75 5.10
C THR A 404 10.71 -8.37 3.89
N SER A 405 10.13 -9.36 3.22
CA SER A 405 10.73 -10.00 2.04
C SER A 405 10.76 -9.10 0.82
N ASP A 406 9.75 -8.24 0.62
CA ASP A 406 9.80 -7.21 -0.43
C ASP A 406 10.95 -6.22 -0.19
N ALA A 407 11.11 -5.74 1.05
CA ALA A 407 12.24 -4.88 1.42
C ALA A 407 13.60 -5.60 1.27
N ARG A 408 13.68 -6.88 1.64
CA ARG A 408 14.89 -7.70 1.53
C ARG A 408 15.24 -8.05 0.08
N SER A 409 14.27 -8.16 -0.81
CA SER A 409 14.49 -8.42 -2.24
C SER A 409 15.17 -7.24 -2.93
N GLN A 410 14.80 -6.01 -2.56
CA GLN A 410 15.46 -4.78 -3.05
C GLN A 410 16.86 -4.61 -2.45
N THR A 411 17.05 -4.94 -1.17
CA THR A 411 18.39 -4.88 -0.53
C THR A 411 19.34 -5.97 -1.03
N ALA A 412 18.86 -7.20 -1.24
CA ALA A 412 19.67 -8.31 -1.75
C ALA A 412 20.09 -8.13 -3.22
N ALA A 413 19.25 -7.47 -4.04
CA ALA A 413 19.65 -7.03 -5.38
C ALA A 413 20.74 -5.94 -5.33
N ASN A 414 20.85 -5.19 -4.22
CA ASN A 414 21.85 -4.15 -4.01
C ASN A 414 23.15 -4.68 -3.37
N GLU A 415 23.11 -5.81 -2.64
CA GLU A 415 24.28 -6.36 -1.93
C GLU A 415 25.18 -7.26 -2.77
N GLN A 416 24.67 -7.95 -3.80
CA GLN A 416 25.55 -8.62 -4.78
C GLN A 416 25.84 -7.65 -5.92
N ARG A 417 26.90 -6.85 -5.77
CA ARG A 417 27.48 -6.10 -6.88
C ARG A 417 27.79 -7.08 -8.01
N LYS A 418 27.00 -7.02 -9.08
CA LYS A 418 27.22 -7.78 -10.31
C LYS A 418 27.82 -6.83 -11.34
N CYS A 419 28.96 -7.20 -11.91
CA CYS A 419 29.64 -6.41 -12.93
C CYS A 419 29.41 -7.09 -14.27
N ASN A 420 28.76 -6.40 -15.22
CA ASN A 420 28.31 -7.01 -16.47
C ASN A 420 27.45 -8.29 -16.28
N GLY A 421 26.61 -8.32 -15.24
CA GLY A 421 25.67 -9.42 -14.96
C GLY A 421 26.21 -10.56 -14.08
N PHE A 422 27.52 -10.61 -13.80
CA PHE A 422 28.16 -11.67 -13.02
C PHE A 422 29.00 -11.08 -11.86
N SER A 423 29.00 -11.73 -10.71
CA SER A 423 29.77 -11.28 -9.53
C SER A 423 31.27 -11.46 -9.69
N GLU A 424 31.67 -12.51 -10.39
CA GLU A 424 33.04 -12.96 -10.64
C GLU A 424 33.83 -11.98 -11.52
N LEU A 425 33.12 -11.10 -12.22
CA LEU A 425 33.70 -10.08 -13.08
C LEU A 425 34.06 -8.80 -12.32
N CYS A 426 33.59 -8.62 -11.08
CA CYS A 426 33.81 -7.37 -10.34
C CYS A 426 35.26 -7.18 -9.87
N ASP A 427 35.97 -8.28 -9.64
CA ASP A 427 37.38 -8.25 -9.23
C ASP A 427 38.35 -8.35 -10.42
N LYS A 428 37.83 -8.44 -11.66
CA LYS A 428 38.63 -8.52 -12.87
C LYS A 428 38.98 -7.15 -13.43
N PRO A 429 40.22 -6.93 -13.89
CA PRO A 429 40.57 -5.69 -14.57
C PRO A 429 39.87 -5.62 -15.95
N LEU A 430 39.68 -4.40 -16.47
CA LEU A 430 38.89 -4.16 -17.69
C LEU A 430 39.39 -4.97 -18.90
N ASN A 431 40.70 -5.20 -19.01
CA ASN A 431 41.32 -5.96 -20.09
C ASN A 431 41.08 -7.48 -20.01
N GLU A 432 40.53 -7.99 -18.91
CA GLU A 432 40.15 -9.41 -18.73
C GLU A 432 38.65 -9.65 -18.88
N VAL A 433 37.86 -8.61 -19.15
CA VAL A 433 36.40 -8.71 -19.27
C VAL A 433 36.00 -8.36 -20.70
N ALA A 434 35.21 -9.23 -21.33
CA ALA A 434 34.66 -8.98 -22.65
C ALA A 434 33.50 -7.98 -22.54
N PHE A 435 33.59 -6.87 -23.26
CA PHE A 435 32.55 -5.86 -23.37
C PHE A 435 32.04 -5.80 -24.81
N LEU A 436 30.72 -5.67 -24.96
CA LEU A 436 30.12 -5.38 -26.24
C LEU A 436 30.46 -3.93 -26.64
N GLY A 437 30.96 -3.75 -27.86
CA GLY A 437 31.31 -2.44 -28.41
C GLY A 437 30.51 -2.11 -29.66
N ALA A 438 30.24 -0.82 -29.88
CA ALA A 438 29.63 -0.30 -31.09
C ALA A 438 30.61 0.59 -31.85
N HIS A 439 30.95 0.17 -33.08
CA HIS A 439 31.71 0.98 -34.03
C HIS A 439 30.82 2.11 -34.55
N ASN A 440 31.38 3.33 -34.61
CA ASN A 440 30.67 4.52 -35.07
C ASN A 440 29.30 4.68 -34.37
N ALA A 441 29.29 4.58 -33.04
CA ALA A 441 28.09 4.37 -32.22
C ALA A 441 27.02 5.46 -32.38
N MET A 442 27.41 6.66 -32.77
CA MET A 442 26.54 7.81 -33.01
C MET A 442 25.86 7.80 -34.38
N SER A 443 26.36 7.00 -35.32
CA SER A 443 25.87 6.91 -36.70
C SER A 443 24.65 6.01 -36.75
N THR A 444 23.48 6.54 -36.38
CA THR A 444 22.28 5.73 -36.15
C THR A 444 21.12 6.10 -37.08
N ALA A 445 20.33 5.11 -37.49
CA ALA A 445 19.08 5.31 -38.23
C ALA A 445 17.96 5.92 -37.36
N ALA A 446 18.11 5.83 -36.04
CA ALA A 446 17.13 6.33 -35.08
C ALA A 446 17.25 7.84 -34.85
N ASP A 447 18.43 8.40 -35.11
CA ASP A 447 18.74 9.82 -34.93
C ASP A 447 18.78 10.52 -36.29
N PRO A 448 18.21 11.73 -36.42
CA PRO A 448 18.21 12.47 -37.68
C PRO A 448 19.64 12.94 -38.04
N GLY A 449 19.91 13.08 -39.34
CA GLY A 449 21.15 13.68 -39.86
C GLY A 449 22.22 12.70 -40.36
N TRP A 450 22.01 11.38 -40.25
CA TRP A 450 22.93 10.37 -40.75
C TRP A 450 22.51 9.84 -42.12
N LEU A 451 23.28 10.19 -43.16
CA LEU A 451 23.05 9.68 -44.51
C LEU A 451 23.47 8.19 -44.67
N PHE A 452 24.54 7.80 -43.96
CA PHE A 452 25.06 6.42 -43.93
C PHE A 452 25.16 5.96 -42.47
N TYR A 453 24.04 5.50 -41.93
CA TYR A 453 24.01 4.96 -40.57
C TYR A 453 24.68 3.59 -40.48
N GLU A 454 25.43 3.36 -39.41
CA GLU A 454 26.06 2.05 -39.11
C GLU A 454 25.34 1.30 -37.99
N GLN A 455 24.50 1.99 -37.22
CA GLN A 455 23.69 1.44 -36.15
C GLN A 455 22.20 1.67 -36.44
N THR A 456 21.33 0.74 -36.02
CA THR A 456 19.87 0.91 -36.17
C THR A 456 19.23 1.55 -34.94
N LYS A 457 19.98 1.65 -33.83
CA LYS A 457 19.49 2.10 -32.52
C LYS A 457 20.34 3.27 -32.03
N SER A 458 19.71 4.21 -31.35
CA SER A 458 20.40 5.35 -30.71
C SER A 458 21.35 4.87 -29.61
N ILE A 459 22.32 5.70 -29.21
CA ILE A 459 23.30 5.37 -28.17
C ILE A 459 22.63 4.90 -26.85
N PRO A 460 21.56 5.56 -26.34
CA PRO A 460 20.87 5.06 -25.15
C PRO A 460 20.36 3.64 -25.30
N ALA A 461 19.72 3.32 -26.44
CA ALA A 461 19.25 1.97 -26.71
C ALA A 461 20.41 0.97 -26.85
N GLN A 462 21.56 1.37 -27.42
CA GLN A 462 22.76 0.53 -27.44
C GLN A 462 23.24 0.20 -26.01
N LEU A 463 23.21 1.17 -25.09
CA LEU A 463 23.54 0.93 -23.67
C LEU A 463 22.54 -0.02 -23.00
N ASP A 464 21.25 0.08 -23.32
CA ASP A 464 20.21 -0.82 -22.83
C ASP A 464 20.45 -2.27 -23.32
N PHE A 465 20.96 -2.43 -24.55
CA PHE A 465 21.38 -3.73 -25.09
C PHE A 465 22.72 -4.25 -24.53
N GLY A 466 23.34 -3.54 -23.58
CA GLY A 466 24.57 -3.97 -22.92
C GLY A 466 25.86 -3.54 -23.62
N VAL A 467 25.81 -2.63 -24.61
CA VAL A 467 27.01 -2.01 -25.19
C VAL A 467 27.72 -1.18 -24.11
N ARG A 468 29.03 -1.35 -23.95
CA ARG A 468 29.85 -0.63 -22.95
C ARG A 468 31.11 0.02 -23.53
N ALA A 469 31.41 -0.22 -24.80
CA ALA A 469 32.41 0.52 -25.55
C ALA A 469 31.75 1.25 -26.73
N LEU A 470 31.89 2.58 -26.79
CA LEU A 470 31.29 3.42 -27.83
C LEU A 470 32.41 4.12 -28.59
N LEU A 471 32.53 3.84 -29.89
CA LEU A 471 33.47 4.57 -30.73
C LEU A 471 32.77 5.83 -31.24
N VAL A 472 33.14 6.98 -30.66
CA VAL A 472 32.57 8.29 -31.00
C VAL A 472 33.50 9.08 -31.91
N LYS A 473 33.08 9.37 -33.15
CA LYS A 473 33.75 10.30 -34.06
C LYS A 473 33.25 11.71 -33.77
N THR A 474 34.18 12.61 -33.50
CA THR A 474 33.92 14.03 -33.28
C THR A 474 34.65 14.86 -34.32
N HIS A 475 34.03 15.95 -34.74
CA HIS A 475 34.59 16.92 -35.68
C HIS A 475 34.38 18.32 -35.12
N TYR A 476 35.28 19.26 -35.46
CA TYR A 476 35.06 20.67 -35.14
C TYR A 476 33.96 21.23 -36.02
N GLY A 477 32.91 21.76 -35.40
CA GLY A 477 31.81 22.39 -36.11
C GLY A 477 32.19 23.78 -36.62
N ILE A 478 31.92 24.06 -37.90
CA ILE A 478 31.97 25.41 -38.47
C ILE A 478 30.52 25.93 -38.56
N PRO A 479 30.17 27.03 -37.87
CA PRO A 479 28.86 27.63 -37.99
C PRO A 479 28.64 28.09 -39.43
N THR A 480 27.56 27.67 -40.06
CA THR A 480 27.15 28.22 -41.36
C THR A 480 26.18 29.38 -41.17
N THR A 481 26.00 30.17 -42.21
CA THR A 481 24.94 31.19 -42.26
C THR A 481 23.56 30.60 -42.53
N VAL A 482 23.46 29.29 -42.79
CA VAL A 482 22.19 28.61 -43.07
C VAL A 482 21.53 28.31 -41.75
N ASN A 483 20.43 29.00 -41.44
CA ASN A 483 19.69 28.79 -40.21
C ASN A 483 18.67 27.66 -40.39
N ILE A 484 18.91 26.53 -39.75
CA ILE A 484 17.98 25.40 -39.71
C ILE A 484 17.57 25.24 -38.24
N THR A 485 16.28 25.33 -37.95
CA THR A 485 15.71 25.19 -36.57
C THR A 485 16.13 26.25 -35.55
N GLY A 486 16.49 27.47 -35.98
CA GLY A 486 16.73 28.60 -35.06
C GLY A 486 18.17 28.67 -34.53
N ALA A 487 19.06 27.80 -35.00
CA ALA A 487 20.50 27.91 -34.84
C ALA A 487 21.16 27.87 -36.23
N ASN A 488 22.31 28.54 -36.34
CA ASN A 488 23.18 28.38 -37.50
C ASN A 488 23.54 26.91 -37.65
N ALA A 489 23.19 26.30 -38.79
CA ALA A 489 23.50 24.92 -39.07
C ALA A 489 25.01 24.75 -38.99
N VAL A 490 25.46 23.80 -38.18
CA VAL A 490 26.87 23.52 -38.01
C VAL A 490 27.23 22.42 -38.99
N ILE A 491 28.13 22.74 -39.92
CA ILE A 491 28.73 21.74 -40.80
C ILE A 491 30.05 21.29 -40.22
N THR A 492 30.39 20.04 -40.46
CA THR A 492 31.66 19.41 -40.07
C THR A 492 32.60 19.30 -41.24
#